data_AF-A0A918QFG1-F1
#
_entry.id   AF-A0A918QFG1-F1
#
_cell.length_a   1.000
_cell.length_b   1.000
_cell.length_c   1.000
_cell.angle_alpha   90.00
_cell.angle_beta   90.00
_cell.angle_gamma   90.00
#
_symmetry.space_group_name_H-M   'P 1'
#
loop_
_entity.id
_entity.type
_entity.pdbx_description
1 polymer ?
#
loop_
_entity_poly.entity_id
_entity_poly.type
_entity_poly.pdbx_seq_one_letter_code
_entity_poly.pdbx_strand_id
1 'polypeptide(L)'
;MEHFLGRPLSQTWPTGALAPGSRVTVVRAQDWDGPWQVEFAGAIDAMGAPEPNEHAQALDGELKYWVTFDTPQYDSAGDGPYRKAQIWGRYLRAEPESEA
;
A
#
# COMPACT_ATOMS: atom_id res chain seq x y z
N MET A 1 14.70 4.03 -30.22
CA MET A 1 14.51 4.68 -28.91
C MET A 1 13.50 3.85 -28.16
N GLU A 2 13.98 3.09 -27.18
CA GLU A 2 13.20 2.13 -26.41
C GLU A 2 12.39 2.92 -25.38
N HIS A 3 11.09 3.08 -25.61
CA HIS A 3 10.20 3.68 -24.63
C HIS A 3 9.92 2.64 -23.54
N PHE A 4 10.74 2.62 -22.49
CA PHE A 4 10.33 2.04 -21.21
C PHE A 4 9.26 2.97 -20.60
N LEU A 5 8.05 2.95 -21.16
CA LEU A 5 6.89 3.64 -20.62
C LEU A 5 6.42 2.87 -19.39
N GLY A 6 7.04 3.15 -18.24
CA GLY A 6 6.33 2.97 -16.98
C GLY A 6 4.99 3.68 -17.11
N ARG A 7 3.88 2.95 -16.92
CA ARG A 7 2.54 3.55 -17.05
C ARG A 7 2.49 4.79 -16.14
N PRO A 8 2.01 5.94 -16.63
CA PRO A 8 1.86 7.11 -15.77
C PRO A 8 0.96 6.73 -14.59
N LEU A 9 1.42 7.01 -13.37
CA LEU A 9 0.64 6.74 -12.16
C LEU A 9 -0.68 7.50 -12.26
N SER A 10 -1.79 6.82 -11.98
CA SER A 10 -3.09 7.46 -11.90
C SER A 10 -3.04 8.59 -10.87
N GLN A 11 -3.55 9.77 -11.24
CA GLN A 11 -3.65 10.93 -10.34
C GLN A 11 -5.08 11.17 -9.84
N THR A 12 -6.07 10.51 -10.46
CA THR A 12 -7.47 10.59 -10.05
C THR A 12 -7.70 9.74 -8.82
N TRP A 13 -7.91 10.37 -7.66
CA TRP A 13 -8.21 9.67 -6.42
C TRP A 13 -9.62 9.06 -6.46
N PRO A 14 -9.79 7.74 -6.24
CA PRO A 14 -11.10 7.13 -6.20
C PRO A 14 -11.91 7.64 -4.99
N THR A 15 -13.20 7.90 -5.21
CA THR A 15 -14.12 8.27 -4.11
C THR A 15 -14.18 7.16 -3.07
N GLY A 16 -14.00 7.50 -1.80
CA GLY A 16 -14.02 6.55 -0.68
C GLY A 16 -12.70 5.80 -0.46
N ALA A 17 -11.67 6.04 -1.28
CA ALA A 17 -10.33 5.52 -1.01
C ALA A 17 -9.64 6.33 0.10
N LEU A 18 -8.76 5.67 0.86
CA LEU A 18 -7.93 6.33 1.88
C LEU A 18 -7.18 7.52 1.26
N ALA A 19 -7.32 8.68 1.90
CA ALA A 19 -6.73 9.92 1.42
C ALA A 19 -5.20 9.90 1.54
N PRO A 20 -4.45 10.65 0.70
CA PRO A 20 -3.04 10.84 0.92
C PRO A 20 -2.77 11.42 2.31
N GLY A 21 -1.77 10.91 3.01
CA GLY A 21 -1.45 11.26 4.41
C GLY A 21 -2.22 10.45 5.45
N SER A 22 -3.25 9.69 5.06
CA SER A 22 -4.00 8.84 6.00
C SER A 22 -3.06 7.86 6.70
N ARG A 23 -3.21 7.75 8.01
CA ARG A 23 -2.42 6.86 8.85
C ARG A 23 -2.95 5.43 8.75
N VAL A 24 -2.04 4.50 8.49
CA VAL A 24 -2.36 3.09 8.29
C VAL A 24 -1.38 2.18 9.03
N THR A 25 -1.89 1.05 9.50
CA THR A 25 -1.07 -0.11 9.86
C THR A 25 -1.08 -1.07 8.68
N VAL A 26 0.11 -1.45 8.19
CA VAL A 26 0.27 -2.59 7.30
C VAL A 26 0.16 -3.86 8.15
N VAL A 27 -0.89 -4.65 7.92
CA VAL A 27 -1.16 -5.89 8.67
C VAL A 27 -0.71 -7.11 7.88
N ARG A 28 -0.37 -8.19 8.59
CA ARG A 28 0.04 -9.44 7.94
C ARG A 28 -1.17 -10.16 7.36
N ALA A 29 -0.93 -10.97 6.34
CA ALA A 29 -1.94 -11.91 5.89
C ALA A 29 -2.17 -12.94 7.02
N GLN A 30 -3.43 -13.31 7.26
CA GLN A 30 -3.77 -14.30 8.29
C GLN A 30 -3.54 -15.75 7.82
N ASP A 31 -3.59 -15.96 6.51
CA ASP A 31 -3.58 -17.30 5.89
C ASP A 31 -2.17 -17.77 5.49
N TRP A 32 -1.20 -16.87 5.46
CA TRP A 32 0.21 -17.15 5.14
C TRP A 32 1.09 -16.07 5.76
N ASP A 33 2.42 -16.27 5.78
CA ASP A 33 3.37 -15.33 6.41
C ASP A 33 3.29 -13.87 5.87
N GLY A 34 2.54 -13.64 4.79
CA GLY A 34 2.35 -12.32 4.19
C GLY A 34 3.62 -11.84 3.51
N PRO A 35 3.56 -10.68 2.82
CA PRO A 35 4.75 -10.12 2.17
C PRO A 35 5.73 -9.49 3.18
N TRP A 36 5.34 -9.28 4.44
CA TRP A 36 6.15 -8.60 5.45
C TRP A 36 6.36 -9.44 6.70
N GLN A 37 7.54 -9.30 7.32
CA GLN A 37 7.90 -10.03 8.54
C GLN A 37 7.06 -9.62 9.76
N VAL A 38 6.69 -8.34 9.82
CA VAL A 38 6.00 -7.73 10.97
C VAL A 38 4.87 -6.82 10.49
N GLU A 39 3.95 -6.49 11.40
CA GLU A 39 3.02 -5.39 11.21
C GLU A 39 3.72 -4.07 11.56
N PHE A 40 3.46 -3.03 10.77
CA PHE A 40 4.12 -1.74 10.98
C PHE A 40 3.26 -0.57 10.52
N ALA A 41 3.55 0.60 11.08
CA ALA A 41 2.86 1.84 10.76
C ALA A 41 3.44 2.53 9.51
N GLY A 42 2.57 3.22 8.79
CA GLY A 42 2.93 4.07 7.67
C GLY A 42 1.82 5.06 7.32
N ALA A 43 2.02 5.77 6.22
CA ALA A 43 1.05 6.71 5.69
C ALA A 43 0.81 6.47 4.20
N ILE A 44 -0.43 6.68 3.75
CA ILE A 44 -0.76 6.68 2.33
C ILE A 44 0.02 7.80 1.65
N ASP A 45 0.77 7.45 0.62
CA ASP A 45 1.66 8.36 -0.07
C ASP A 45 0.97 9.03 -1.25
N ALA A 46 1.23 10.33 -1.43
CA ALA A 46 0.61 11.13 -2.50
C ALA A 46 1.26 10.94 -3.89
N MET A 47 2.30 10.10 -4.02
CA MET A 47 3.00 9.86 -5.29
C MET A 47 2.09 9.29 -6.38
N GLY A 48 1.05 8.55 -6.02
CA GLY A 48 0.07 8.02 -6.96
C GLY A 48 -1.25 7.71 -6.28
N ALA A 49 -2.34 7.97 -6.98
CA ALA A 49 -3.66 7.57 -6.53
C ALA A 49 -3.75 6.04 -6.43
N PRO A 50 -4.61 5.52 -5.54
CA PRO A 50 -4.82 4.09 -5.41
C PRO A 50 -5.28 3.47 -6.73
N GLU A 51 -4.62 2.40 -7.14
CA GLU A 51 -4.88 1.74 -8.43
C GLU A 51 -5.68 0.46 -8.23
N PRO A 52 -6.57 0.09 -9.18
CA PRO A 52 -7.21 -1.22 -9.17
C PRO A 52 -6.20 -2.36 -9.07
N ASN A 53 -6.50 -3.34 -8.24
CA ASN A 53 -5.70 -4.54 -8.13
C ASN A 53 -6.11 -5.54 -9.21
N GLU A 54 -5.36 -5.57 -10.31
CA GLU A 54 -5.59 -6.48 -11.44
C GLU A 54 -5.07 -7.91 -11.19
N HIS A 55 -4.56 -8.21 -9.99
CA HIS A 55 -4.03 -9.54 -9.68
C HIS A 55 -5.15 -10.59 -9.65
N ALA A 56 -4.88 -11.81 -10.10
CA ALA A 56 -5.88 -12.89 -10.16
C ALA A 56 -6.46 -13.31 -8.79
N GLN A 57 -5.82 -12.91 -7.69
CA GLN A 57 -6.22 -13.18 -6.31
C GLN A 57 -6.73 -11.92 -5.58
N ALA A 58 -6.91 -10.83 -6.32
CA ALA A 58 -7.49 -9.61 -5.80
C ALA A 58 -8.98 -9.83 -5.48
N LEU A 59 -9.48 -9.10 -4.48
CA LEU A 59 -10.92 -9.00 -4.27
C LEU A 59 -11.52 -8.05 -5.31
N ASP A 60 -12.82 -8.21 -5.60
CA ASP A 60 -13.52 -7.30 -6.51
C ASP A 60 -13.47 -5.86 -5.98
N GLY A 61 -13.06 -4.93 -6.83
CA GLY A 61 -12.87 -3.52 -6.46
C GLY A 61 -11.70 -3.24 -5.52
N GLU A 62 -10.81 -4.21 -5.26
CA GLU A 62 -9.65 -4.00 -4.39
C GLU A 62 -8.68 -2.98 -5.01
N LEU A 63 -8.21 -2.06 -4.18
CA LEU A 63 -7.23 -1.04 -4.56
C LEU A 63 -5.85 -1.37 -3.98
N LYS A 64 -4.81 -0.92 -4.66
CA LYS A 64 -3.42 -0.91 -4.18
C LYS A 64 -3.02 0.52 -3.87
N TYR A 65 -2.38 0.72 -2.73
CA TYR A 65 -1.98 2.03 -2.26
C TYR A 65 -0.47 2.10 -2.16
N TRP A 66 0.12 3.23 -2.55
CA TRP A 66 1.48 3.54 -2.14
C TRP A 66 1.49 3.89 -0.66
N VAL A 67 2.32 3.20 0.11
CA VAL A 67 2.47 3.46 1.54
C VAL A 67 3.93 3.78 1.81
N THR A 68 4.17 4.94 2.43
CA THR A 68 5.48 5.28 3.01
C THR A 68 5.54 4.76 4.43
N PHE A 69 6.62 4.06 4.76
CA PHE A 69 6.78 3.40 6.05
C PHE A 69 7.45 4.36 7.03
N ASP A 70 6.98 4.39 8.28
CA ASP A 70 7.59 5.23 9.32
C ASP A 70 9.01 4.77 9.64
N THR A 71 9.23 3.47 9.58
CA THR A 71 10.53 2.82 9.77
C THR A 71 10.81 1.89 8.60
N PRO A 72 12.08 1.80 8.12
CA PRO A 72 12.41 0.89 7.03
C PRO A 72 12.12 -0.58 7.39
N GLN A 73 11.50 -1.33 6.49
CA GLN A 73 11.01 -2.70 6.73
C GLN A 73 11.62 -3.72 5.79
N TYR A 74 11.83 -4.94 6.28
CA TYR A 74 12.21 -6.08 5.47
C TYR A 74 10.97 -6.89 5.06
N ASP A 75 10.98 -7.39 3.85
CA ASP A 75 9.96 -8.32 3.39
C ASP A 75 10.18 -9.73 3.99
N SER A 76 9.24 -10.64 3.75
CA SER A 76 9.30 -12.00 4.30
C SER A 76 10.47 -12.84 3.75
N ALA A 77 11.07 -12.47 2.62
CA ALA A 77 12.29 -13.08 2.11
C ALA A 77 13.57 -12.52 2.77
N GLY A 78 13.45 -11.42 3.51
CA GLY A 78 14.55 -10.70 4.12
C GLY A 78 15.15 -9.61 3.22
N ASP A 79 14.51 -9.30 2.09
CA ASP A 79 14.91 -8.22 1.21
C ASP A 79 14.49 -6.85 1.78
N GLY A 80 15.32 -5.82 1.54
CA GLY A 80 15.10 -4.46 2.04
C GLY A 80 16.36 -3.81 2.63
N PRO A 81 16.22 -2.84 3.55
CA PRO A 81 14.97 -2.37 4.12
C PRO A 81 14.27 -1.35 3.21
N TYR A 82 13.02 -1.62 2.88
CA TYR A 82 12.16 -0.76 2.08
C TYR A 82 11.61 0.39 2.92
N ARG A 83 11.45 1.56 2.31
CA ARG A 83 10.78 2.72 2.93
C ARG A 83 9.41 3.00 2.36
N LYS A 84 9.05 2.30 1.28
CA LYS A 84 7.81 2.49 0.53
C LYS A 84 7.52 1.25 -0.30
N ALA A 85 6.25 0.88 -0.42
CA ALA A 85 5.80 -0.14 -1.35
C ALA A 85 4.33 0.09 -1.76
N GLN A 86 3.88 -0.64 -2.79
CA GLN A 86 2.45 -0.80 -3.07
C GLN A 86 1.89 -1.91 -2.20
N ILE A 87 0.87 -1.58 -1.40
CA ILE A 87 0.20 -2.50 -0.49
C ILE A 87 -1.26 -2.63 -0.89
N TRP A 88 -1.81 -3.83 -0.85
CA TRP A 88 -3.21 -4.07 -1.21
C TRP A 88 -4.10 -3.59 -0.06
N GLY A 89 -5.25 -3.01 -0.39
CA GLY A 89 -6.15 -2.37 0.57
C GLY A 89 -6.56 -3.28 1.72
N ARG A 90 -6.72 -4.59 1.50
CA ARG A 90 -7.06 -5.54 2.57
C ARG A 90 -5.98 -5.73 3.63
N TYR A 91 -4.73 -5.36 3.33
CA TYR A 91 -3.61 -5.38 4.27
C TYR A 91 -3.35 -4.02 4.90
N LEU A 92 -4.26 -3.06 4.72
CA LEU A 92 -4.20 -1.75 5.33
C LEU A 92 -5.35 -1.59 6.32
N ARG A 93 -4.99 -1.41 7.57
CA ARG A 93 -5.92 -0.96 8.59
C ARG A 93 -5.75 0.53 8.78
N ALA A 94 -6.74 1.32 8.38
CA ALA A 94 -6.79 2.73 8.71
C ALA A 94 -6.81 2.90 10.22
N GLU A 95 -5.93 3.74 10.74
CA GLU A 95 -6.08 4.21 12.11
C GLU A 95 -7.29 5.16 12.13
N PRO A 96 -8.18 5.07 13.13
CA PRO A 96 -9.24 6.06 13.26
C PRO A 96 -8.56 7.43 13.35
N GLU A 97 -8.93 8.36 12.47
CA GLU A 97 -8.62 9.77 12.68
C GLU A 97 -9.15 10.11 14.07
N SER A 98 -8.23 10.30 15.03
CA SER A 98 -8.61 10.90 16.30
C SER A 98 -9.01 12.32 15.97
N GLU A 99 -10.30 12.50 15.72
CA GLU A 99 -10.96 13.81 15.68
C GLU A 99 -10.71 14.43 17.05
N ALA A 100 -9.78 15.39 17.09
CA ALA A 100 -9.40 16.14 18.28
C ALA A 100 -9.97 17.56 18.21
#